data_AF-A0A950Y8Q5-F1
#
_entry.id   AF-A0A950Y8Q5-F1
#
_cell.length_a   1.000
_cell.length_b   1.000
_cell.length_c   1.000
_cell.angle_alpha   90.00
_cell.angle_beta   90.00
_cell.angle_gamma   90.00
#
_symmetry.space_group_name_H-M   'P 1'
#
loop_
_entity.id
_entity.type
_entity.pdbx_description
1 polymer ?
#
loop_
_entity_poly.entity_id
_entity_poly.type
_entity_poly.pdbx_seq_one_letter_code
_entity_poly.pdbx_strand_id
1 'polypeptide(L)'
;MRRIIAVGCGSLFASAMLAQVPEHAAASKKAPPPGTLHSITVKGAHLYAPQEIVKQSGLKIGQRVTAPIIEQARQKLQATELFTNIADEYRYTSGDPPAYDLTFQIAENEQLFPMRFERLGVSPDAVRQYLRDHVALYSDRIPGTEGALHRYTSAVEDFVHQTNPSLKVKATISNDDPQQLAVVFSSDKPAPTISQVTVTGNEAVDSGTILRAVNQVAIGVPLSDTRLKLILNGTIKPLYAAKGYAAVTFPKVDIEPSKSNLGVVVKVTINDGPVFKFGPIHFHGSGMDEDEIRTTIPFKPGQTFDGDKVDNYRLELIHRLRRRGLLDAGVHTNAQTDPTQHLVSITYDVVPGSVYSFQKLDIQGLDMVAEPAIARLWGEKPGKPFNPDYPDFFLKRIQEQGLFDNLADTASDYTTDTSTHDVTVHLYFKGGESAKEKARKKKEEEEKRKADGSWSPWPEL
;
A
#
# COMPACT_ATOMS: atom_id res chain seq x y z
N MET A 1 -9.05 2.09 57.65
CA MET A 1 -10.45 1.81 58.04
C MET A 1 -11.05 0.79 57.09
N ARG A 2 -11.10 -0.48 57.50
CA ARG A 2 -11.75 -1.59 56.78
C ARG A 2 -13.18 -1.72 57.31
N ARG A 3 -14.19 -1.83 56.45
CA ARG A 3 -15.54 -2.26 56.85
C ARG A 3 -15.84 -3.60 56.17
N ILE A 4 -15.89 -4.63 57.02
CA ILE A 4 -16.37 -5.97 56.77
C ILE A 4 -17.88 -5.92 57.02
N ILE A 5 -18.69 -6.40 56.10
CA ILE A 5 -20.10 -6.70 56.36
C ILE A 5 -20.33 -8.17 56.00
N ALA A 6 -20.51 -8.96 57.06
CA ALA A 6 -21.01 -10.32 57.01
C ALA A 6 -22.53 -10.28 56.78
N VAL A 7 -23.04 -11.15 55.91
CA VAL A 7 -24.48 -11.41 55.81
C VAL A 7 -24.69 -12.90 56.03
N GLY A 8 -25.42 -13.18 57.11
CA GLY A 8 -25.71 -14.51 57.63
C GLY A 8 -26.83 -15.21 56.89
N CYS A 9 -26.74 -16.54 56.94
CA CYS A 9 -27.71 -17.52 56.51
C CYS A 9 -28.97 -17.44 57.39
N GLY A 10 -30.15 -17.43 56.77
CA GLY A 10 -31.44 -17.40 57.46
C GLY A 10 -32.53 -17.97 56.57
N SER A 11 -32.76 -19.28 56.70
CA SER A 11 -33.79 -20.05 56.00
C SER A 11 -35.18 -19.74 56.56
N LEU A 12 -36.10 -19.27 55.70
CA LEU A 12 -37.53 -19.25 55.98
C LEU A 12 -38.27 -19.75 54.73
N PHE A 13 -38.80 -20.97 54.83
CA PHE A 13 -39.70 -21.57 53.85
C PHE A 13 -41.06 -20.88 53.92
N ALA A 14 -41.47 -20.24 52.83
CA ALA A 14 -42.85 -19.86 52.57
C ALA A 14 -43.32 -20.61 51.31
N SER A 15 -44.22 -21.57 51.51
CA SER A 15 -44.86 -22.31 50.42
C SER A 15 -45.85 -21.38 49.70
N ALA A 16 -45.54 -21.03 48.46
CA ALA A 16 -46.48 -20.43 47.52
C ALA A 16 -46.91 -21.52 46.53
N MET A 17 -48.19 -21.90 46.58
CA MET A 17 -48.83 -22.72 45.55
C MET A 17 -48.82 -21.94 44.23
N LEU A 18 -47.95 -22.34 43.30
CA LEU A 18 -48.06 -21.99 41.89
C LEU A 18 -49.11 -22.91 41.28
N ALA A 19 -50.26 -22.32 40.91
CA ALA A 19 -51.24 -22.96 40.05
C ALA A 19 -50.55 -23.37 38.74
N GLN A 20 -50.50 -24.68 38.48
CA GLN A 20 -50.02 -25.24 37.23
C GLN A 20 -50.97 -24.81 36.11
N VAL A 21 -50.48 -23.99 35.18
CA VAL A 21 -51.08 -23.84 33.86
C VAL A 21 -51.00 -25.22 33.19
N PRO A 22 -52.09 -25.78 32.67
CA PRO A 22 -52.04 -27.07 32.00
C PRO A 22 -51.17 -26.93 30.75
N GLU A 23 -50.00 -27.57 30.82
CA GLU A 23 -49.13 -27.90 29.72
C GLU A 23 -49.99 -28.52 28.60
N HIS A 24 -50.17 -27.78 27.50
CA HIS A 24 -50.78 -28.33 26.30
C HIS A 24 -49.89 -29.46 25.84
N ALA A 25 -50.29 -30.69 26.13
CA ALA A 25 -49.69 -31.90 25.62
C ALA A 25 -49.61 -31.78 24.09
N ALA A 26 -48.40 -31.56 23.57
CA ALA A 26 -48.14 -31.60 22.15
C ALA A 26 -48.51 -33.01 21.67
N ALA A 27 -49.58 -33.11 20.88
CA ALA A 27 -50.00 -34.38 20.30
C ALA A 27 -48.80 -35.00 19.57
N SER A 28 -48.36 -36.17 20.03
CA SER A 28 -47.32 -36.98 19.39
C SER A 28 -47.74 -37.24 17.94
N LYS A 29 -47.08 -36.56 16.99
CA LYS A 29 -47.25 -36.86 15.56
C LYS A 29 -46.76 -38.29 15.35
N LYS A 30 -47.68 -39.19 15.03
CA LYS A 30 -47.38 -40.58 14.68
C LYS A 30 -46.33 -40.60 13.58
N ALA A 31 -45.21 -41.29 13.78
CA ALA A 31 -44.14 -41.37 12.79
C ALA A 31 -44.68 -41.93 11.46
N PRO A 32 -44.29 -41.37 10.31
CA PRO A 32 -44.85 -41.75 9.04
C PRO A 32 -44.42 -43.18 8.66
N PRO A 33 -45.31 -43.97 8.02
CA PRO A 33 -45.04 -45.37 7.70
C PRO A 33 -43.93 -45.51 6.64
N PRO A 34 -43.09 -46.57 6.67
CA PRO A 34 -42.13 -46.85 5.60
C PRO A 34 -42.80 -46.88 4.23
N GLY A 35 -42.19 -46.26 3.22
CA GLY A 35 -42.74 -46.20 1.87
C GLY A 35 -41.68 -46.19 0.78
N THR A 36 -42.08 -45.83 -0.44
CA THR A 36 -41.20 -45.76 -1.62
C THR A 36 -41.08 -44.31 -2.09
N LEU A 37 -39.87 -43.83 -2.33
CA LEU A 37 -39.64 -42.47 -2.79
C LEU A 37 -40.06 -42.30 -4.25
N HIS A 38 -41.10 -41.51 -4.50
CA HIS A 38 -41.64 -41.25 -5.84
C HIS A 38 -40.97 -40.04 -6.50
N SER A 39 -40.83 -38.93 -5.78
CA SER A 39 -40.21 -37.71 -6.30
C SER A 39 -39.37 -36.99 -5.25
N ILE A 40 -38.38 -36.22 -5.72
CA ILE A 40 -37.55 -35.34 -4.90
C ILE A 40 -37.48 -33.97 -5.59
N THR A 41 -37.88 -32.92 -4.88
CA THR A 41 -37.81 -31.53 -5.34
C THR A 41 -36.87 -30.75 -4.44
N VAL A 42 -36.10 -29.81 -5.00
CA VAL A 42 -35.28 -28.86 -4.22
C VAL A 42 -35.76 -27.45 -4.51
N LYS A 43 -36.00 -26.66 -3.45
CA LYS A 43 -36.39 -25.24 -3.52
C LYS A 43 -35.34 -24.39 -2.82
N GLY A 44 -35.07 -23.19 -3.36
CA GLY A 44 -34.09 -22.24 -2.81
C GLY A 44 -32.65 -22.46 -3.27
N ALA A 45 -32.43 -23.35 -4.25
CA ALA A 45 -31.13 -23.55 -4.87
C ALA A 45 -30.85 -22.43 -5.89
N HIS A 46 -29.66 -21.81 -5.81
CA HIS A 46 -29.24 -20.73 -6.70
C HIS A 46 -27.83 -20.98 -7.26
N LEU A 47 -26.87 -21.29 -6.39
CA LEU A 47 -25.48 -21.57 -6.70
C LEU A 47 -25.29 -23.01 -7.16
N TYR A 48 -26.01 -23.96 -6.55
CA TYR A 48 -25.84 -25.38 -6.84
C TYR A 48 -27.02 -25.95 -7.61
N ALA A 49 -26.74 -26.82 -8.59
CA ALA A 49 -27.80 -27.47 -9.36
C ALA A 49 -28.65 -28.39 -8.45
N PRO A 50 -29.99 -28.31 -8.48
CA PRO A 50 -30.88 -29.16 -7.70
C PRO A 50 -30.55 -30.65 -7.74
N GLN A 51 -30.21 -31.16 -8.93
CA GLN A 51 -29.84 -32.56 -9.15
C GLN A 51 -28.57 -32.99 -8.40
N GLU A 52 -27.58 -32.10 -8.27
CA GLU A 52 -26.36 -32.39 -7.50
C GLU A 52 -26.66 -32.38 -6.00
N ILE A 53 -27.59 -31.53 -5.53
CA ILE A 53 -28.04 -31.52 -4.13
C ILE A 53 -28.75 -32.83 -3.81
N VAL A 54 -29.65 -33.29 -4.70
CA VAL A 54 -30.32 -34.59 -4.55
C VAL A 54 -29.30 -35.72 -4.51
N LYS A 55 -28.30 -35.72 -5.40
CA LYS A 55 -27.21 -36.70 -5.41
C LYS A 55 -26.42 -36.69 -4.10
N GLN A 56 -26.09 -35.51 -3.57
CA GLN A 56 -25.35 -35.35 -2.30
C GLN A 56 -26.15 -35.85 -1.09
N SER A 57 -27.49 -35.73 -1.12
CA SER A 57 -28.37 -36.29 -0.08
C SER A 57 -28.26 -37.83 0.01
N GLY A 58 -27.85 -38.48 -1.07
CA GLY A 58 -27.76 -39.94 -1.20
C GLY A 58 -29.11 -40.63 -1.44
N LEU A 59 -30.20 -39.87 -1.58
CA LEU A 59 -31.51 -40.43 -1.90
C LEU A 59 -31.66 -40.76 -3.38
N LYS A 60 -32.37 -41.85 -3.69
CA LYS A 60 -32.66 -42.29 -5.05
C LYS A 60 -34.16 -42.51 -5.23
N ILE A 61 -34.70 -42.04 -6.35
CA ILE A 61 -36.10 -42.31 -6.73
C ILE A 61 -36.30 -43.83 -6.86
N GLY A 62 -37.42 -44.33 -6.34
CA GLY A 62 -37.78 -45.74 -6.32
C GLY A 62 -37.26 -46.52 -5.11
N GLN A 63 -36.42 -45.94 -4.25
CA GLN A 63 -35.91 -46.63 -3.07
C GLN A 63 -36.93 -46.63 -1.91
N ARG A 64 -36.83 -47.63 -1.02
CA ARG A 64 -37.59 -47.65 0.23
C ARG A 64 -37.05 -46.56 1.19
N VAL A 65 -37.93 -45.73 1.74
CA VAL A 65 -37.59 -44.63 2.65
C VAL A 65 -38.36 -44.72 3.96
N THR A 66 -37.73 -44.22 5.01
CA THR A 66 -38.26 -44.07 6.37
C THR A 66 -37.86 -42.70 6.90
N ALA A 67 -38.51 -42.22 7.97
CA ALA A 67 -38.13 -40.94 8.58
C ALA A 67 -36.62 -40.87 8.95
N PRO A 68 -35.99 -41.91 9.53
CA PRO A 68 -34.53 -41.91 9.75
C PRO A 68 -33.68 -41.77 8.48
N ILE A 69 -34.10 -42.34 7.35
CA ILE A 69 -33.37 -42.24 6.07
C ILE A 69 -33.45 -40.80 5.52
N ILE A 70 -34.62 -40.16 5.60
CA ILE A 70 -34.80 -38.77 5.18
C ILE A 70 -33.99 -37.83 6.09
N GLU A 71 -34.03 -38.07 7.40
CA GLU A 71 -33.25 -37.31 8.37
C GLU A 71 -31.73 -37.45 8.13
N GLN A 72 -31.25 -38.67 7.89
CA GLN A 72 -29.85 -38.90 7.54
C GLN A 72 -29.46 -38.15 6.25
N ALA A 73 -30.34 -38.10 5.25
CA ALA A 73 -30.11 -37.36 4.02
C ALA A 73 -30.01 -35.84 4.27
N ARG A 74 -30.88 -35.28 5.13
CA ARG A 74 -30.79 -33.89 5.56
C ARG A 74 -29.49 -33.60 6.30
N GLN A 75 -29.11 -34.46 7.25
CA GLN A 75 -27.87 -34.32 8.02
C GLN A 75 -26.64 -34.37 7.12
N LYS A 76 -26.63 -35.24 6.09
CA LYS A 76 -25.56 -35.27 5.08
C LYS A 76 -25.43 -33.96 4.33
N LEU A 77 -26.53 -33.32 3.98
CA LEU A 77 -26.51 -32.00 3.33
C LEU A 77 -26.05 -30.91 4.31
N GLN A 78 -26.52 -30.93 5.56
CA GLN A 78 -26.12 -29.98 6.60
C GLN A 78 -24.62 -30.08 6.92
N ALA A 79 -24.08 -31.29 6.98
CA ALA A 79 -22.67 -31.55 7.24
C ALA A 79 -21.73 -31.02 6.13
N THR A 80 -22.26 -30.66 4.96
CA THR A 80 -21.46 -29.95 3.95
C THR A 80 -21.18 -28.50 4.33
N GLU A 81 -22.03 -27.92 5.18
CA GLU A 81 -22.05 -26.51 5.57
C GLU A 81 -22.09 -25.51 4.39
N LEU A 82 -22.46 -26.00 3.19
CA LEU A 82 -22.72 -25.16 2.02
C LEU A 82 -24.07 -24.44 2.10
N PHE A 83 -24.92 -24.87 3.03
CA PHE A 83 -26.27 -24.35 3.27
C PHE A 83 -26.37 -23.85 4.71
N THR A 84 -26.97 -22.68 4.90
CA THR A 84 -27.25 -22.10 6.22
C THR A 84 -28.50 -22.70 6.84
N ASN A 85 -29.43 -23.20 6.01
CA ASN A 85 -30.64 -23.88 6.48
C ASN A 85 -31.07 -24.99 5.50
N ILE A 86 -31.57 -26.10 6.05
CA ILE A 86 -32.12 -27.23 5.30
C ILE A 86 -33.35 -27.77 6.03
N ALA A 87 -34.53 -27.56 5.45
CA ALA A 87 -35.79 -28.15 5.88
C ALA A 87 -36.25 -29.22 4.88
N ASP A 88 -37.02 -30.19 5.37
CA ASP A 88 -37.67 -31.20 4.54
C ASP A 88 -39.19 -31.11 4.73
N GLU A 89 -39.91 -31.30 3.64
CA GLU A 89 -41.35 -31.46 3.65
C GLU A 89 -41.67 -32.68 2.81
N TYR A 90 -42.55 -33.55 3.28
CA TYR A 90 -42.96 -34.71 2.50
C TYR A 90 -44.48 -34.91 2.54
N ARG A 91 -45.00 -35.41 1.42
CA ARG A 91 -46.37 -35.92 1.30
C ARG A 91 -46.30 -37.40 0.94
N TYR A 92 -47.25 -38.20 1.39
CA TYR A 92 -47.31 -39.60 1.01
C TYR A 92 -48.73 -40.08 0.74
N THR A 93 -48.87 -41.03 -0.17
CA THR A 93 -50.16 -41.63 -0.54
C THR A 93 -50.63 -42.65 0.50
N SER A 94 -51.92 -42.99 0.50
CA SER A 94 -52.49 -44.02 1.40
C SER A 94 -52.27 -45.47 0.92
N GLY A 95 -51.47 -45.69 -0.12
CA GLY A 95 -51.19 -47.03 -0.65
C GLY A 95 -50.27 -47.87 0.25
N ASP A 96 -50.12 -49.17 -0.08
CA ASP A 96 -49.22 -50.09 0.62
C ASP A 96 -48.23 -50.75 -0.38
N PRO A 97 -46.94 -50.35 -0.40
CA PRO A 97 -46.35 -49.29 0.41
C PRO A 97 -46.73 -47.88 -0.08
N PRO A 98 -46.77 -46.87 0.82
CA PRO A 98 -47.08 -45.49 0.48
C PRO A 98 -45.99 -44.88 -0.41
N ALA A 99 -46.39 -44.07 -1.39
CA ALA A 99 -45.47 -43.35 -2.27
C ALA A 99 -45.16 -41.96 -1.70
N TYR A 100 -43.88 -41.59 -1.58
CA TYR A 100 -43.40 -40.36 -0.96
C TYR A 100 -42.97 -39.31 -1.99
N ASP A 101 -43.48 -38.09 -1.85
CA ASP A 101 -43.00 -36.89 -2.54
C ASP A 101 -42.24 -36.01 -1.55
N LEU A 102 -40.91 -35.92 -1.70
CA LEU A 102 -40.03 -35.18 -0.79
C LEU A 102 -39.65 -33.83 -1.41
N THR A 103 -39.71 -32.77 -0.62
CA THR A 103 -39.19 -31.43 -0.97
C THR A 103 -38.13 -31.03 0.05
N PHE A 104 -36.91 -30.75 -0.41
CA PHE A 104 -35.92 -30.02 0.37
C PHE A 104 -36.09 -28.53 0.15
N GLN A 105 -36.28 -27.76 1.22
CA GLN A 105 -36.19 -26.30 1.20
C GLN A 105 -34.84 -25.91 1.78
N ILE A 106 -34.01 -25.25 0.98
CA ILE A 106 -32.65 -24.88 1.36
C ILE A 106 -32.45 -23.37 1.33
N ALA A 107 -31.52 -22.90 2.16
CA ALA A 107 -30.88 -21.59 2.02
C ALA A 107 -29.38 -21.82 1.88
N GLU A 108 -28.80 -21.37 0.77
CA GLU A 108 -27.36 -21.48 0.51
C GLU A 108 -26.57 -20.48 1.36
N ASN A 109 -25.29 -20.76 1.56
CA ASN A 109 -24.40 -19.82 2.24
C ASN A 109 -23.97 -18.72 1.26
N GLU A 110 -24.30 -17.46 1.59
CA GLU A 110 -23.99 -16.30 0.75
C GLU A 110 -22.60 -15.71 1.01
N GLN A 111 -22.00 -16.00 2.18
CA GLN A 111 -20.66 -15.51 2.53
C GLN A 111 -19.59 -16.39 1.90
N LEU A 112 -19.33 -16.14 0.61
CA LEU A 112 -18.44 -16.93 -0.21
C LEU A 112 -17.13 -16.20 -0.49
N PHE A 113 -16.03 -16.93 -0.38
CA PHE A 113 -14.68 -16.43 -0.62
C PHE A 113 -14.06 -17.12 -1.84
N PRO A 114 -13.30 -16.39 -2.68
CA PRO A 114 -12.52 -17.03 -3.74
C PRO A 114 -11.45 -17.95 -3.13
N MET A 115 -11.12 -19.01 -3.84
CA MET A 115 -10.05 -19.94 -3.46
C MET A 115 -8.71 -19.53 -4.06
N ARG A 116 -7.65 -19.67 -3.28
CA ARG A 116 -6.25 -19.49 -3.70
C ARG A 116 -5.41 -20.69 -3.24
N PHE A 117 -4.39 -21.02 -4.02
CA PHE A 117 -3.53 -22.17 -3.79
C PHE A 117 -2.08 -21.70 -3.76
N GLU A 118 -1.40 -21.87 -2.64
CA GLU A 118 -0.05 -21.34 -2.43
C GLU A 118 0.88 -22.42 -1.89
N ARG A 119 2.14 -22.42 -2.36
CA ARG A 119 3.20 -23.31 -1.84
C ARG A 119 2.83 -24.80 -1.89
N LEU A 120 2.01 -25.21 -2.85
CA LEU A 120 1.63 -26.61 -3.06
C LEU A 120 2.54 -27.36 -4.03
N GLY A 121 3.41 -26.64 -4.77
CA GLY A 121 4.31 -27.23 -5.77
C GLY A 121 3.63 -27.69 -7.06
N VAL A 122 2.34 -27.34 -7.24
CA VAL A 122 1.51 -27.68 -8.39
C VAL A 122 0.83 -26.42 -8.94
N SER A 123 0.42 -26.45 -10.21
CA SER A 123 -0.31 -25.33 -10.83
C SER A 123 -1.67 -25.10 -10.17
N PRO A 124 -2.02 -23.87 -9.76
CA PRO A 124 -3.35 -23.54 -9.24
C PRO A 124 -4.50 -23.92 -10.18
N ASP A 125 -4.28 -23.84 -11.49
CA ASP A 125 -5.30 -24.18 -12.49
C ASP A 125 -5.55 -25.68 -12.55
N ALA A 126 -4.50 -26.49 -12.38
CA ALA A 126 -4.63 -27.94 -12.30
C ALA A 126 -5.40 -28.37 -11.03
N VAL A 127 -5.13 -27.71 -9.89
CA VAL A 127 -5.89 -27.95 -8.65
C VAL A 127 -7.36 -27.58 -8.86
N ARG A 128 -7.66 -26.40 -9.43
CA ARG A 128 -9.05 -25.98 -9.69
C ARG A 128 -9.79 -26.94 -10.61
N GLN A 129 -9.13 -27.40 -11.67
CA GLN A 129 -9.72 -28.39 -12.57
C GLN A 129 -10.02 -29.70 -11.84
N TYR A 130 -9.06 -30.21 -11.06
CA TYR A 130 -9.27 -31.42 -10.26
C TYR A 130 -10.46 -31.28 -9.30
N LEU A 131 -10.55 -30.15 -8.58
CA LEU A 131 -11.65 -29.90 -7.67
C LEU A 131 -13.00 -29.87 -8.41
N ARG A 132 -13.08 -29.22 -9.57
CA ARG A 132 -14.30 -29.19 -10.39
C ARG A 132 -14.79 -30.59 -10.76
N ASP A 133 -13.86 -31.50 -11.04
CA ASP A 133 -14.19 -32.86 -11.50
C ASP A 133 -14.50 -33.83 -10.35
N HIS A 134 -13.94 -33.62 -9.15
CA HIS A 134 -13.98 -34.60 -8.04
C HIS A 134 -14.79 -34.14 -6.83
N VAL A 135 -15.03 -32.84 -6.68
CA VAL A 135 -15.73 -32.26 -5.53
C VAL A 135 -17.20 -32.08 -5.90
N ALA A 136 -18.09 -32.91 -5.35
CA ALA A 136 -19.54 -32.71 -5.45
C ALA A 136 -19.97 -31.28 -5.02
N LEU A 137 -21.03 -30.70 -5.59
CA LEU A 137 -21.44 -29.33 -5.27
C LEU A 137 -20.26 -28.33 -5.34
N TYR A 138 -19.41 -28.45 -6.37
CA TYR A 138 -18.29 -27.54 -6.58
C TYR A 138 -18.79 -26.12 -6.90
N SER A 139 -18.11 -25.13 -6.33
CA SER A 139 -18.19 -23.71 -6.70
C SER A 139 -16.79 -23.10 -6.68
N ASP A 140 -16.57 -22.07 -7.50
CA ASP A 140 -15.32 -21.29 -7.55
C ASP A 140 -15.14 -20.37 -6.32
N ARG A 141 -16.23 -20.14 -5.56
CA ARG A 141 -16.20 -19.46 -4.27
C ARG A 141 -16.87 -20.33 -3.21
N ILE A 142 -16.27 -20.41 -2.03
CA ILE A 142 -16.67 -21.33 -0.98
C ILE A 142 -16.91 -20.62 0.36
N PRO A 143 -17.76 -21.17 1.23
CA PRO A 143 -17.91 -20.67 2.59
C PRO A 143 -16.62 -20.83 3.40
N GLY A 144 -16.45 -19.96 4.40
CA GLY A 144 -15.37 -20.05 5.38
C GLY A 144 -15.68 -20.95 6.58
N THR A 145 -16.67 -21.86 6.46
CA THR A 145 -17.11 -22.72 7.56
C THR A 145 -16.26 -24.00 7.65
N GLU A 146 -16.17 -24.62 8.83
CA GLU A 146 -15.25 -25.73 9.08
C GLU A 146 -15.49 -26.93 8.16
N GLY A 147 -16.74 -27.33 7.95
CA GLY A 147 -17.12 -28.45 7.09
C GLY A 147 -16.77 -28.19 5.62
N ALA A 148 -17.02 -26.98 5.13
CA ALA A 148 -16.65 -26.59 3.77
C ALA A 148 -15.13 -26.57 3.59
N LEU A 149 -14.39 -25.95 4.53
CA LEU A 149 -12.94 -25.89 4.48
C LEU A 149 -12.29 -27.26 4.57
N HIS A 150 -12.74 -28.12 5.49
CA HIS A 150 -12.23 -29.49 5.63
C HIS A 150 -12.41 -30.28 4.33
N ARG A 151 -13.63 -30.24 3.77
CA ARG A 151 -13.97 -30.94 2.54
C ARG A 151 -13.06 -30.57 1.37
N TYR A 152 -12.87 -29.27 1.14
CA TYR A 152 -11.99 -28.80 0.07
C TYR A 152 -10.52 -29.06 0.39
N THR A 153 -10.10 -28.95 1.66
CA THR A 153 -8.73 -29.26 2.08
C THR A 153 -8.37 -30.70 1.78
N SER A 154 -9.25 -31.66 2.12
CA SER A 154 -9.04 -33.07 1.80
C SER A 154 -8.88 -33.30 0.30
N ALA A 155 -9.75 -32.70 -0.53
CA ALA A 155 -9.66 -32.86 -1.98
C ALA A 155 -8.39 -32.23 -2.59
N VAL A 156 -7.95 -31.08 -2.07
CA VAL A 156 -6.68 -30.47 -2.47
C VAL A 156 -5.49 -31.35 -2.03
N GLU A 157 -5.53 -31.89 -0.82
CA GLU A 157 -4.50 -32.80 -0.32
C GLU A 157 -4.42 -34.08 -1.16
N ASP A 158 -5.55 -34.70 -1.50
CA ASP A 158 -5.63 -35.87 -2.38
C ASP A 158 -4.99 -35.61 -3.75
N PHE A 159 -5.22 -34.42 -4.33
CA PHE A 159 -4.59 -34.02 -5.59
C PHE A 159 -3.07 -33.89 -5.45
N VAL A 160 -2.62 -33.18 -4.41
CA VAL A 160 -1.19 -32.91 -4.24
C VAL A 160 -0.42 -34.19 -3.87
N HIS A 161 -1.03 -35.13 -3.16
CA HIS A 161 -0.42 -36.42 -2.81
C HIS A 161 -0.09 -37.30 -4.02
N GLN A 162 -0.67 -37.03 -5.18
CA GLN A 162 -0.30 -37.71 -6.44
C GLN A 162 1.15 -37.41 -6.85
N THR A 163 1.70 -36.26 -6.43
CA THR A 163 3.08 -35.84 -6.75
C THR A 163 3.96 -35.70 -5.50
N ASN A 164 3.37 -35.32 -4.35
CA ASN A 164 4.07 -35.17 -3.09
C ASN A 164 3.24 -35.71 -1.91
N PRO A 165 3.33 -37.02 -1.62
CA PRO A 165 2.57 -37.68 -0.54
C PRO A 165 2.84 -37.15 0.87
N SER A 166 3.95 -36.44 1.07
CA SER A 166 4.37 -35.92 2.38
C SER A 166 3.80 -34.53 2.68
N LEU A 167 3.25 -33.84 1.67
CA LEU A 167 2.74 -32.47 1.85
C LEU A 167 1.41 -32.51 2.59
N LYS A 168 1.31 -31.76 3.69
CA LYS A 168 0.07 -31.51 4.40
C LYS A 168 -0.50 -30.15 4.01
N VAL A 169 -1.80 -30.11 3.73
CA VAL A 169 -2.51 -28.91 3.29
C VAL A 169 -3.35 -28.36 4.45
N LYS A 170 -3.38 -27.05 4.59
CA LYS A 170 -4.32 -26.34 5.46
C LYS A 170 -5.07 -25.28 4.65
N ALA A 171 -6.31 -25.02 5.04
CA ALA A 171 -7.08 -23.88 4.55
C ALA A 171 -7.18 -22.79 5.61
N THR A 172 -6.98 -21.55 5.21
CA THR A 172 -7.11 -20.38 6.10
C THR A 172 -7.80 -19.24 5.38
N ILE A 173 -8.68 -18.50 6.07
CA ILE A 173 -9.20 -17.23 5.56
C ILE A 173 -8.08 -16.19 5.68
N SER A 174 -7.63 -15.67 4.55
CA SER A 174 -6.52 -14.72 4.44
C SER A 174 -7.01 -13.31 4.15
N ASN A 175 -6.31 -12.33 4.72
CA ASN A 175 -6.49 -10.89 4.54
C ASN A 175 -5.25 -10.21 3.93
N ASP A 176 -4.42 -10.97 3.22
CA ASP A 176 -3.19 -10.48 2.60
C ASP A 176 -3.44 -9.65 1.33
N ASP A 177 -4.61 -9.77 0.71
CA ASP A 177 -5.13 -8.83 -0.29
C ASP A 177 -6.00 -7.77 0.42
N PRO A 178 -5.65 -6.48 0.36
CA PRO A 178 -6.46 -5.42 1.00
C PRO A 178 -7.84 -5.23 0.37
N GLN A 179 -8.08 -5.75 -0.85
CA GLN A 179 -9.34 -5.58 -1.57
C GLN A 179 -10.34 -6.71 -1.32
N GLN A 180 -9.89 -7.89 -0.89
CA GLN A 180 -10.75 -9.06 -0.75
C GLN A 180 -10.17 -10.11 0.20
N LEU A 181 -11.05 -10.72 1.02
CA LEU A 181 -10.70 -11.94 1.74
C LEU A 181 -10.74 -13.15 0.81
N ALA A 182 -9.89 -14.14 1.05
CA ALA A 182 -9.84 -15.37 0.27
C ALA A 182 -9.60 -16.59 1.18
N VAL A 183 -10.10 -17.76 0.78
CA VAL A 183 -9.66 -19.02 1.38
C VAL A 183 -8.38 -19.46 0.69
N VAL A 184 -7.28 -19.48 1.43
CA VAL A 184 -5.96 -19.89 0.95
C VAL A 184 -5.68 -21.32 1.40
N PHE A 185 -5.53 -22.22 0.44
CA PHE A 185 -5.01 -23.56 0.63
C PHE A 185 -3.49 -23.53 0.48
N SER A 186 -2.76 -23.90 1.52
CA SER A 186 -1.30 -23.91 1.47
C SER A 186 -0.69 -25.01 2.34
N SER A 187 0.63 -25.20 2.24
CA SER A 187 1.34 -26.11 3.14
C SER A 187 1.07 -25.73 4.60
N ASP A 188 0.83 -26.74 5.43
CA ASP A 188 0.64 -26.62 6.87
C ASP A 188 1.83 -25.96 7.58
N LYS A 189 3.05 -26.19 7.06
CA LYS A 189 4.29 -25.55 7.51
C LYS A 189 4.17 -24.02 7.44
N PRO A 190 4.66 -23.30 8.47
CA PRO A 190 4.71 -21.85 8.47
C PRO A 190 5.36 -21.30 7.18
N ALA A 191 4.84 -20.18 6.68
CA ALA A 191 5.44 -19.53 5.53
C ALA A 191 6.85 -19.03 5.90
N PRO A 192 7.88 -19.34 5.09
CA PRO A 192 9.20 -18.78 5.32
C PRO A 192 9.17 -17.27 5.11
N THR A 193 10.05 -16.54 5.78
CA THR A 193 10.21 -15.10 5.56
C THR A 193 11.10 -14.81 4.37
N ILE A 194 10.88 -13.70 3.69
CA ILE A 194 11.77 -13.22 2.63
C ILE A 194 13.07 -12.74 3.29
N SER A 195 14.18 -13.41 3.00
CA SER A 195 15.50 -13.08 3.54
C SER A 195 16.31 -12.21 2.61
N GLN A 196 16.06 -12.29 1.31
CA GLN A 196 16.78 -11.53 0.31
C GLN A 196 15.92 -11.40 -0.94
N VAL A 197 16.04 -10.25 -1.62
CA VAL A 197 15.56 -10.07 -2.98
C VAL A 197 16.75 -9.84 -3.90
N THR A 198 16.71 -10.43 -5.10
CA THR A 198 17.66 -10.16 -6.18
C THR A 198 16.89 -9.84 -7.45
N VAL A 199 17.43 -8.96 -8.28
CA VAL A 199 16.80 -8.54 -9.53
C VAL A 199 17.72 -8.79 -10.71
N THR A 200 17.13 -9.14 -11.85
CA THR A 200 17.82 -9.30 -13.14
C THR A 200 16.96 -8.72 -14.27
N GLY A 201 17.58 -8.39 -15.41
CA GLY A 201 16.88 -7.86 -16.59
C GLY A 201 16.57 -6.36 -16.53
N ASN A 202 16.90 -5.68 -15.43
CA ASN A 202 16.76 -4.24 -15.31
C ASN A 202 17.88 -3.50 -16.05
N GLU A 203 17.53 -2.58 -16.95
CA GLU A 203 18.49 -1.72 -17.66
C GLU A 203 18.22 -0.23 -17.39
N ALA A 204 16.95 0.17 -17.33
CA ALA A 204 16.53 1.56 -17.14
C ALA A 204 16.74 2.10 -15.72
N VAL A 205 16.70 1.22 -14.71
CA VAL A 205 16.91 1.56 -13.30
C VAL A 205 17.98 0.63 -12.74
N ASP A 206 18.97 1.19 -12.02
CA ASP A 206 20.06 0.40 -11.46
C ASP A 206 19.57 -0.53 -10.34
N SER A 207 20.21 -1.69 -10.23
CA SER A 207 19.82 -2.71 -9.25
C SER A 207 19.95 -2.22 -7.81
N GLY A 208 20.90 -1.31 -7.51
CA GLY A 208 21.09 -0.77 -6.17
C GLY A 208 19.90 0.08 -5.71
N THR A 209 19.35 0.90 -6.61
CA THR A 209 18.13 1.68 -6.36
C THR A 209 16.92 0.80 -6.15
N ILE A 210 16.73 -0.21 -7.02
CA ILE A 210 15.62 -1.17 -6.88
C ILE A 210 15.72 -1.92 -5.55
N LEU A 211 16.89 -2.49 -5.24
CA LEU A 211 17.09 -3.29 -4.04
C LEU A 211 16.95 -2.48 -2.76
N ARG A 212 17.39 -1.21 -2.73
CA ARG A 212 17.16 -0.32 -1.57
C ARG A 212 15.67 -0.14 -1.29
N ALA A 213 14.87 0.15 -2.31
CA ALA A 213 13.42 0.36 -2.15
C ALA A 213 12.70 -0.94 -1.75
N VAL A 214 13.00 -2.05 -2.43
CA VAL A 214 12.34 -3.34 -2.17
C VAL A 214 12.72 -3.88 -0.78
N ASN A 215 14.01 -3.84 -0.41
CA ASN A 215 14.46 -4.46 0.83
C ASN A 215 13.92 -3.76 2.09
N GLN A 216 13.59 -2.47 2.02
CA GLN A 216 12.94 -1.75 3.13
C GLN A 216 11.56 -2.31 3.48
N VAL A 217 10.88 -2.93 2.51
CA VAL A 217 9.50 -3.41 2.66
C VAL A 217 9.42 -4.95 2.69
N ALA A 218 10.27 -5.63 1.90
CA ALA A 218 10.17 -7.07 1.68
C ALA A 218 10.83 -7.91 2.78
N ILE A 219 11.97 -7.48 3.33
CA ILE A 219 12.79 -8.33 4.21
C ILE A 219 12.05 -8.62 5.52
N GLY A 220 12.02 -9.90 5.92
CA GLY A 220 11.32 -10.38 7.11
C GLY A 220 9.82 -10.64 6.91
N VAL A 221 9.25 -10.27 5.77
CA VAL A 221 7.84 -10.52 5.48
C VAL A 221 7.60 -12.02 5.21
N PRO A 222 6.61 -12.66 5.86
CA PRO A 222 6.20 -14.01 5.51
C PRO A 222 5.74 -14.11 4.06
N LEU A 223 6.27 -15.10 3.33
CA LEU A 223 6.00 -15.29 1.91
C LEU A 223 4.51 -15.56 1.63
N SER A 224 3.91 -14.72 0.80
CA SER A 224 2.61 -14.90 0.15
C SER A 224 2.72 -14.36 -1.27
N ASP A 225 2.07 -15.01 -2.23
CA ASP A 225 2.16 -14.62 -3.64
C ASP A 225 1.53 -13.25 -3.87
N THR A 226 0.40 -12.99 -3.22
CA THR A 226 -0.29 -11.69 -3.30
C THR A 226 0.54 -10.59 -2.66
N ARG A 227 1.04 -10.82 -1.45
CA ARG A 227 1.81 -9.79 -0.75
C ARG A 227 3.10 -9.47 -1.49
N LEU A 228 3.78 -10.47 -2.02
CA LEU A 228 4.97 -10.27 -2.83
C LEU A 228 4.66 -9.43 -4.08
N LYS A 229 3.58 -9.75 -4.82
CA LYS A 229 3.15 -8.95 -5.97
C LYS A 229 2.85 -7.50 -5.58
N LEU A 230 2.18 -7.27 -4.46
CA LEU A 230 1.89 -5.92 -3.96
C LEU A 230 3.18 -5.16 -3.63
N ILE A 231 4.14 -5.80 -2.97
CA ILE A 231 5.43 -5.20 -2.65
C ILE A 231 6.19 -4.82 -3.93
N LEU A 232 6.33 -5.75 -4.88
CA LEU A 232 7.04 -5.49 -6.14
C LEU A 232 6.35 -4.37 -6.95
N ASN A 233 5.02 -4.42 -7.07
CA ASN A 233 4.27 -3.37 -7.74
C ASN A 233 4.40 -2.01 -7.04
N GLY A 234 4.32 -1.97 -5.71
CA GLY A 234 4.34 -0.72 -4.94
C GLY A 234 5.73 -0.10 -4.79
N THR A 235 6.80 -0.91 -4.88
CA THR A 235 8.18 -0.42 -4.71
C THR A 235 8.91 -0.21 -6.04
N ILE A 236 8.74 -1.10 -7.02
CA ILE A 236 9.51 -1.07 -8.27
C ILE A 236 8.82 -0.24 -9.35
N LYS A 237 7.50 -0.40 -9.54
CA LYS A 237 6.79 0.31 -10.63
C LYS A 237 6.91 1.84 -10.54
N PRO A 238 6.84 2.48 -9.35
CA PRO A 238 7.02 3.93 -9.26
C PRO A 238 8.42 4.39 -9.71
N LEU A 239 9.48 3.63 -9.41
CA LEU A 239 10.85 3.95 -9.82
C LEU A 239 10.99 3.94 -11.36
N TYR A 240 10.36 2.97 -12.00
CA TYR A 240 10.35 2.85 -13.45
C TYR A 240 9.46 3.88 -14.14
N ALA A 241 8.28 4.15 -13.57
CA ALA A 241 7.38 5.19 -14.06
C ALA A 241 8.07 6.56 -14.06
N ALA A 242 8.85 6.87 -13.03
CA ALA A 242 9.66 8.10 -12.96
C ALA A 242 10.71 8.19 -14.07
N LYS A 243 11.16 7.07 -14.65
CA LYS A 243 12.11 7.02 -15.77
C LYS A 243 11.46 6.83 -17.15
N GLY A 244 10.13 6.84 -17.22
CA GLY A 244 9.41 6.68 -18.48
C GLY A 244 9.10 5.24 -18.87
N TYR A 245 9.11 4.31 -17.91
CA TYR A 245 8.85 2.89 -18.15
C TYR A 245 7.61 2.43 -17.36
N ALA A 246 6.47 3.05 -17.63
CA ALA A 246 5.25 2.82 -16.85
C ALA A 246 4.66 1.40 -17.03
N ALA A 247 5.05 0.69 -18.10
CA ALA A 247 4.60 -0.65 -18.41
C ALA A 247 5.59 -1.75 -17.97
N VAL A 248 6.46 -1.48 -17.01
CA VAL A 248 7.36 -2.48 -16.42
C VAL A 248 6.59 -3.69 -15.88
N THR A 249 7.12 -4.88 -16.12
CA THR A 249 6.53 -6.16 -15.69
C THR A 249 7.55 -7.05 -14.99
N PHE A 250 7.03 -8.04 -14.25
CA PHE A 250 7.82 -9.05 -13.55
C PHE A 250 7.50 -10.43 -14.14
N PRO A 251 7.98 -10.74 -15.37
CA PRO A 251 7.59 -11.95 -16.09
C PRO A 251 7.97 -13.24 -15.36
N LYS A 252 8.98 -13.19 -14.49
CA LYS A 252 9.42 -14.35 -13.70
C LYS A 252 9.77 -13.94 -12.29
N VAL A 253 9.30 -14.73 -11.32
CA VAL A 253 9.63 -14.61 -9.90
C VAL A 253 9.94 -16.01 -9.40
N ASP A 254 11.22 -16.31 -9.21
CA ASP A 254 11.68 -17.58 -8.66
C ASP A 254 11.93 -17.45 -7.15
N ILE A 255 11.63 -18.51 -6.40
CA ILE A 255 11.80 -18.54 -4.95
C ILE A 255 12.69 -19.73 -4.60
N GLU A 256 13.80 -19.46 -3.91
CA GLU A 256 14.76 -20.48 -3.48
C GLU A 256 14.97 -20.44 -1.97
N PRO A 257 15.22 -21.58 -1.30
CA PRO A 257 15.63 -21.58 0.09
C PRO A 257 16.92 -20.77 0.29
N SER A 258 16.97 -19.98 1.35
CA SER A 258 18.20 -19.29 1.74
C SER A 258 19.24 -20.29 2.24
N LYS A 259 20.51 -20.05 1.91
CA LYS A 259 21.64 -20.84 2.44
C LYS A 259 22.07 -20.39 3.84
N SER A 260 21.72 -19.18 4.25
CA SER A 260 22.22 -18.54 5.47
C SER A 260 21.23 -18.57 6.64
N ASN A 261 19.94 -18.76 6.35
CA ASN A 261 18.88 -18.74 7.36
C ASN A 261 17.65 -19.55 6.89
N LEU A 262 16.62 -19.61 7.75
CA LEU A 262 15.39 -20.36 7.49
C LEU A 262 14.41 -19.66 6.53
N GLY A 263 14.80 -18.56 5.90
CA GLY A 263 13.96 -17.83 4.94
C GLY A 263 14.23 -18.20 3.49
N VAL A 264 13.75 -17.37 2.57
CA VAL A 264 13.86 -17.57 1.13
C VAL A 264 14.53 -16.40 0.43
N VAL A 265 15.16 -16.68 -0.71
CA VAL A 265 15.66 -15.71 -1.68
C VAL A 265 14.64 -15.59 -2.80
N VAL A 266 14.15 -14.38 -3.04
CA VAL A 266 13.24 -14.07 -4.14
C VAL A 266 14.05 -13.49 -5.30
N LYS A 267 14.04 -14.18 -6.45
CA LYS A 267 14.70 -13.74 -7.67
C LYS A 267 13.66 -13.20 -8.64
N VAL A 268 13.68 -11.88 -8.85
CA VAL A 268 12.73 -11.19 -9.72
C VAL A 268 13.41 -10.88 -11.05
N THR A 269 12.90 -11.43 -12.14
CA THR A 269 13.26 -10.97 -13.48
C THR A 269 12.34 -9.81 -13.85
N ILE A 270 12.95 -8.69 -14.19
CA ILE A 270 12.28 -7.46 -14.60
C ILE A 270 12.34 -7.37 -16.12
N ASN A 271 11.22 -6.96 -16.71
CA ASN A 271 11.16 -6.48 -18.08
C ASN A 271 10.70 -5.02 -18.03
N ASP A 272 11.62 -4.12 -18.36
CA ASP A 272 11.44 -2.67 -18.31
C ASP A 272 10.22 -2.20 -19.13
N GLY A 273 9.88 -2.93 -20.19
CA GLY A 273 8.78 -2.59 -21.08
C GLY A 273 9.11 -1.42 -22.03
N PRO A 274 8.13 -0.93 -22.79
CA PRO A 274 8.32 0.15 -23.74
C PRO A 274 8.63 1.48 -23.03
N VAL A 275 9.43 2.30 -23.72
CA VAL A 275 9.69 3.69 -23.33
C VAL A 275 8.47 4.55 -23.63
N PHE A 276 8.02 5.29 -22.63
CA PHE A 276 6.98 6.29 -22.74
C PHE A 276 7.59 7.64 -23.10
N LYS A 277 6.85 8.41 -23.88
CA LYS A 277 7.26 9.75 -24.30
C LYS A 277 6.41 10.81 -23.61
N PHE A 278 6.91 12.04 -23.54
CA PHE A 278 6.09 13.18 -23.15
C PHE A 278 4.92 13.31 -24.13
N GLY A 279 3.71 13.34 -23.57
CA GLY A 279 2.48 13.69 -24.27
C GLY A 279 2.23 15.20 -24.22
N PRO A 280 0.96 15.63 -24.33
CA PRO A 280 0.56 17.00 -24.06
C PRO A 280 1.03 17.51 -22.68
N ILE A 281 1.44 18.78 -22.65
CA ILE A 281 1.87 19.46 -21.44
C ILE A 281 0.91 20.62 -21.23
N HIS A 282 0.26 20.62 -20.07
CA HIS A 282 -0.77 21.56 -19.67
C HIS A 282 -0.29 22.40 -18.48
N PHE A 283 -0.73 23.65 -18.46
CA PHE A 283 -0.47 24.57 -17.37
C PHE A 283 -1.82 25.15 -16.93
N HIS A 284 -2.11 25.07 -15.65
CA HIS A 284 -3.30 25.68 -15.05
C HIS A 284 -2.88 26.65 -13.96
N GLY A 285 -3.72 27.65 -13.71
CA GLY A 285 -3.50 28.67 -12.69
C GLY A 285 -3.16 30.03 -13.28
N SER A 286 -2.73 30.95 -12.41
CA SER A 286 -2.36 32.32 -12.78
C SER A 286 -0.99 32.67 -12.20
N GLY A 287 -0.35 33.72 -12.72
CA GLY A 287 0.96 34.20 -12.24
C GLY A 287 2.15 33.95 -13.18
N MET A 288 1.95 33.18 -14.25
CA MET A 288 2.93 33.00 -15.32
C MET A 288 2.24 33.00 -16.70
N ASP A 289 2.96 33.52 -17.69
CA ASP A 289 2.54 33.50 -19.09
C ASP A 289 2.81 32.11 -19.68
N GLU A 290 1.80 31.52 -20.30
CA GLU A 290 1.89 30.19 -20.90
C GLU A 290 2.95 30.16 -22.02
N ASP A 291 3.12 31.25 -22.76
CA ASP A 291 4.15 31.34 -23.81
C ASP A 291 5.58 31.41 -23.23
N GLU A 292 5.77 32.11 -22.10
CA GLU A 292 7.04 32.14 -21.36
C GLU A 292 7.41 30.74 -20.82
N ILE A 293 6.40 30.00 -20.34
CA ILE A 293 6.60 28.64 -19.86
C ILE A 293 6.96 27.71 -21.03
N ARG A 294 6.19 27.76 -22.13
CA ARG A 294 6.42 26.92 -23.32
C ARG A 294 7.79 27.14 -23.95
N THR A 295 8.36 28.34 -23.86
CA THR A 295 9.69 28.66 -24.39
C THR A 295 10.83 28.20 -23.47
N THR A 296 10.57 28.02 -22.18
CA THR A 296 11.60 27.71 -21.18
C THR A 296 11.58 26.28 -20.66
N ILE A 297 10.54 25.51 -20.97
CA ILE A 297 10.45 24.10 -20.58
C ILE A 297 11.59 23.27 -21.22
N PRO A 298 12.34 22.46 -20.44
CA PRO A 298 13.52 21.75 -20.94
C PRO A 298 13.19 20.45 -21.70
N PHE A 299 11.91 20.13 -21.88
CA PHE A 299 11.43 18.93 -22.56
C PHE A 299 10.20 19.22 -23.41
N LYS A 300 9.97 18.40 -24.44
CA LYS A 300 8.90 18.60 -25.43
C LYS A 300 8.11 17.31 -25.66
N PRO A 301 6.84 17.41 -26.08
CA PRO A 301 6.07 16.26 -26.53
C PRO A 301 6.85 15.43 -27.57
N GLY A 302 6.79 14.10 -27.45
CA GLY A 302 7.50 13.15 -28.30
C GLY A 302 8.92 12.80 -27.85
N GLN A 303 9.54 13.55 -26.94
CA GLN A 303 10.79 13.15 -26.29
C GLN A 303 10.54 12.05 -25.25
N THR A 304 11.55 11.23 -24.93
CA THR A 304 11.46 10.24 -23.84
C THR A 304 11.08 10.92 -22.54
N PHE A 305 10.08 10.36 -21.85
CA PHE A 305 9.63 10.84 -20.56
C PHE A 305 10.73 10.71 -19.51
N ASP A 306 10.90 11.74 -18.70
CA ASP A 306 11.85 11.79 -17.60
C ASP A 306 11.25 12.60 -16.45
N GLY A 307 10.86 11.92 -15.38
CA GLY A 307 10.21 12.51 -14.21
C GLY A 307 11.14 13.46 -13.44
N ASP A 308 12.46 13.28 -13.50
CA ASP A 308 13.40 14.19 -12.85
C ASP A 308 13.38 15.55 -13.55
N LYS A 309 13.22 15.58 -14.88
CA LYS A 309 13.05 16.84 -15.62
C LYS A 309 11.75 17.54 -15.26
N VAL A 310 10.68 16.77 -15.04
CA VAL A 310 9.38 17.32 -14.64
C VAL A 310 9.48 17.99 -13.27
N ASP A 311 10.10 17.31 -12.29
CA ASP A 311 10.24 17.84 -10.92
C ASP A 311 11.24 19.00 -10.84
N ASN A 312 12.37 18.91 -11.54
CA ASN A 312 13.34 20.02 -11.60
C ASN A 312 12.71 21.29 -12.19
N TYR A 313 11.91 21.15 -13.25
CA TYR A 313 11.20 22.29 -13.83
C TYR A 313 10.10 22.83 -12.89
N ARG A 314 9.40 21.95 -12.16
CA ARG A 314 8.45 22.36 -11.09
C ARG A 314 9.12 23.26 -10.06
N LEU A 315 10.30 22.86 -9.57
CA LEU A 315 11.08 23.65 -8.62
C LEU A 315 11.52 24.98 -9.24
N GLU A 316 11.99 24.97 -10.50
CA GLU A 316 12.37 26.18 -11.21
C GLU A 316 11.21 27.19 -11.33
N LEU A 317 10.00 26.71 -11.64
CA LEU A 317 8.78 27.53 -11.69
C LEU A 317 8.47 28.17 -10.33
N ILE A 318 8.58 27.41 -9.23
CA ILE A 318 8.42 27.94 -7.87
C ILE A 318 9.45 29.05 -7.60
N HIS A 319 10.73 28.81 -7.92
CA HIS A 319 11.78 29.82 -7.75
C HIS A 319 11.51 31.10 -8.56
N ARG A 320 11.05 30.97 -9.81
CA ARG A 320 10.68 32.12 -10.66
C ARG A 320 9.53 32.93 -10.07
N LEU A 321 8.48 32.28 -9.56
CA LEU A 321 7.37 32.94 -8.89
C LEU A 321 7.85 33.70 -7.64
N ARG A 322 8.69 33.06 -6.82
CA ARG A 322 9.25 33.67 -5.60
C ARG A 322 10.05 34.92 -5.89
N ARG A 323 10.84 34.95 -6.98
CA ARG A 323 11.55 36.17 -7.43
C ARG A 323 10.63 37.34 -7.79
N ARG A 324 9.34 37.07 -8.04
CA ARG A 324 8.31 38.09 -8.31
C ARG A 324 7.54 38.52 -7.04
N GLY A 325 8.00 38.12 -5.84
CA GLY A 325 7.35 38.42 -4.57
C GLY A 325 6.34 37.36 -4.12
N LEU A 326 6.08 36.31 -4.90
CA LEU A 326 5.09 35.28 -4.56
C LEU A 326 5.73 34.20 -3.67
N LEU A 327 5.98 34.52 -2.40
CA LEU A 327 6.75 33.64 -1.48
C LEU A 327 6.04 32.33 -1.17
N ASP A 328 4.71 32.38 -1.08
CA ASP A 328 3.82 31.25 -0.82
C ASP A 328 3.45 30.48 -2.09
N ALA A 329 4.09 30.78 -3.23
CA ALA A 329 3.81 30.10 -4.49
C ALA A 329 4.05 28.58 -4.39
N GLY A 330 3.03 27.83 -4.80
CA GLY A 330 3.07 26.38 -4.97
C GLY A 330 2.92 26.00 -6.43
N VAL A 331 3.62 24.94 -6.84
CA VAL A 331 3.38 24.30 -8.14
C VAL A 331 3.22 22.81 -7.89
N HIS A 332 2.07 22.26 -8.27
CA HIS A 332 1.78 20.84 -8.21
C HIS A 332 1.87 20.22 -9.61
N THR A 333 2.28 18.96 -9.66
CA THR A 333 2.42 18.21 -10.92
C THR A 333 1.55 16.97 -10.89
N ASN A 334 0.74 16.80 -11.93
CA ASN A 334 0.00 15.57 -12.18
C ASN A 334 0.50 14.93 -13.48
N ALA A 335 0.87 13.65 -13.41
CA ALA A 335 1.32 12.87 -14.56
C ALA A 335 0.29 11.79 -14.89
N GLN A 336 -0.27 11.85 -16.10
CA GLN A 336 -1.24 10.88 -16.58
C GLN A 336 -0.65 10.06 -17.73
N THR A 337 -0.53 8.76 -17.49
CA THR A 337 -0.02 7.80 -18.46
C THR A 337 -1.15 7.31 -19.37
N ASP A 338 -0.91 7.33 -20.68
CA ASP A 338 -1.69 6.61 -21.69
C ASP A 338 -0.92 5.33 -22.10
N PRO A 339 -1.35 4.14 -21.63
CA PRO A 339 -0.71 2.88 -21.96
C PRO A 339 -0.81 2.50 -23.44
N THR A 340 -1.80 3.01 -24.17
CA THR A 340 -2.05 2.64 -25.58
C THR A 340 -1.15 3.42 -26.53
N GLN A 341 -0.96 4.71 -26.25
CA GLN A 341 -0.10 5.58 -27.04
C GLN A 341 1.34 5.63 -26.53
N HIS A 342 1.61 5.02 -25.37
CA HIS A 342 2.88 5.14 -24.63
C HIS A 342 3.28 6.61 -24.40
N LEU A 343 2.31 7.42 -23.97
CA LEU A 343 2.51 8.84 -23.67
C LEU A 343 2.29 9.11 -22.19
N VAL A 344 3.00 10.09 -21.64
CA VAL A 344 2.73 10.66 -20.31
C VAL A 344 2.41 12.13 -20.48
N SER A 345 1.16 12.49 -20.24
CA SER A 345 0.70 13.87 -20.24
C SER A 345 1.00 14.49 -18.89
N ILE A 346 1.49 15.73 -18.88
CA ILE A 346 1.90 16.43 -17.66
C ILE A 346 1.05 17.68 -17.48
N THR A 347 0.50 17.84 -16.29
CA THR A 347 -0.22 19.06 -15.89
C THR A 347 0.53 19.71 -14.74
N TYR A 348 0.87 20.98 -14.91
CA TYR A 348 1.39 21.84 -13.85
C TYR A 348 0.27 22.75 -13.35
N ASP A 349 -0.13 22.56 -12.09
CA ASP A 349 -1.13 23.41 -11.44
C ASP A 349 -0.41 24.44 -10.56
N VAL A 350 -0.46 25.70 -10.98
CA VAL A 350 0.22 26.83 -10.34
C VAL A 350 -0.72 27.55 -9.37
N VAL A 351 -0.28 27.65 -8.12
CA VAL A 351 -0.96 28.38 -7.05
C VAL A 351 -0.06 29.56 -6.66
N PRO A 352 -0.32 30.78 -7.17
CA PRO A 352 0.62 31.89 -7.01
C PRO A 352 0.71 32.41 -5.56
N GLY A 353 -0.38 32.42 -4.80
CA GLY A 353 -0.42 33.05 -3.47
C GLY A 353 -0.39 34.59 -3.55
N SER A 354 -0.08 35.23 -2.43
CA SER A 354 -0.01 36.69 -2.30
C SER A 354 1.37 37.25 -2.69
N VAL A 355 1.41 38.49 -3.17
CA VAL A 355 2.66 39.22 -3.44
C VAL A 355 3.18 39.85 -2.16
N TYR A 356 4.35 39.42 -1.73
CA TYR A 356 5.10 40.02 -0.63
C TYR A 356 5.97 41.15 -1.14
N SER A 357 6.06 42.21 -0.35
CA SER A 357 6.83 43.40 -0.69
C SER A 357 7.90 43.69 0.35
N PHE A 358 9.06 44.12 -0.13
CA PHE A 358 10.12 44.60 0.74
C PHE A 358 9.63 45.84 1.50
N GLN A 359 9.86 45.91 2.81
CA GLN A 359 9.54 47.08 3.63
C GLN A 359 10.76 47.68 4.30
N LYS A 360 11.55 46.83 4.96
CA LYS A 360 12.60 47.30 5.86
C LYS A 360 13.86 46.48 5.70
N LEU A 361 15.01 47.17 5.76
CA LEU A 361 16.32 46.57 5.94
C LEU A 361 16.73 46.68 7.40
N ASP A 362 17.20 45.58 7.96
CA ASP A 362 17.84 45.49 9.26
C ASP A 362 19.29 45.05 9.05
N ILE A 363 20.25 45.80 9.59
CA ILE A 363 21.68 45.54 9.41
C ILE A 363 22.28 45.32 10.80
N GLN A 364 22.97 44.19 10.98
CA GLN A 364 23.52 43.80 12.27
C GLN A 364 25.02 43.52 12.16
N GLY A 365 25.76 43.92 13.20
CA GLY A 365 27.17 43.60 13.38
C GLY A 365 28.16 44.50 12.63
N LEU A 366 27.71 45.65 12.13
CA LEU A 366 28.55 46.74 11.63
C LEU A 366 28.67 47.87 12.65
N ASP A 367 29.71 48.69 12.50
CA ASP A 367 29.89 49.90 13.30
C ASP A 367 29.06 51.10 12.76
N MET A 368 29.05 52.20 13.52
CA MET A 368 28.29 53.41 13.19
C MET A 368 28.74 54.11 11.89
N VAL A 369 29.86 53.71 11.30
CA VAL A 369 30.39 54.29 10.06
C VAL A 369 30.05 53.40 8.86
N ALA A 370 30.21 52.09 9.00
CA ALA A 370 29.98 51.10 7.96
C ALA A 370 28.48 50.83 7.72
N GLU A 371 27.65 50.79 8.76
CA GLU A 371 26.21 50.52 8.63
C GLU A 371 25.51 51.52 7.69
N PRO A 372 25.64 52.86 7.85
CA PRO A 372 25.02 53.81 6.93
C PRO A 372 25.56 53.72 5.49
N ALA A 373 26.81 53.28 5.33
CA ALA A 373 27.41 53.09 4.01
C ALA A 373 26.79 51.88 3.28
N ILE A 374 26.63 50.75 3.97
CA ILE A 374 25.93 49.57 3.44
C ILE A 374 24.47 49.90 3.13
N ALA A 375 23.76 50.58 4.04
CA ALA A 375 22.37 50.97 3.84
C ALA A 375 22.17 51.85 2.59
N ARG A 376 23.14 52.72 2.26
CA ARG A 376 23.11 53.54 1.02
C ARG A 376 23.35 52.75 -0.25
N LEU A 377 24.06 51.61 -0.17
CA LEU A 377 24.30 50.72 -1.30
C LEU A 377 23.11 49.80 -1.58
N TRP A 378 22.24 49.59 -0.58
CA TRP A 378 21.04 48.79 -0.73
C TRP A 378 20.11 49.40 -1.79
N GLY A 379 19.76 48.60 -2.80
CA GLY A 379 19.02 49.07 -3.98
C GLY A 379 17.52 48.83 -3.94
N GLU A 380 17.03 47.91 -3.10
CA GLU A 380 15.60 47.61 -3.01
C GLU A 380 14.83 48.71 -2.29
N LYS A 381 13.67 49.06 -2.82
CA LYS A 381 12.82 50.15 -2.31
C LYS A 381 11.59 49.59 -1.61
N PRO A 382 11.17 50.18 -0.47
CA PRO A 382 9.95 49.77 0.20
C PRO A 382 8.73 49.76 -0.75
N GLY A 383 7.87 48.75 -0.62
CA GLY A 383 6.68 48.54 -1.45
C GLY A 383 6.95 47.90 -2.82
N LYS A 384 8.18 47.48 -3.11
CA LYS A 384 8.47 46.66 -4.31
C LYS A 384 8.33 45.18 -4.00
N PRO A 385 7.87 44.34 -4.97
CA PRO A 385 7.82 42.90 -4.80
C PRO A 385 9.18 42.36 -4.34
N PHE A 386 9.18 41.59 -3.26
CA PHE A 386 10.41 41.11 -2.65
C PHE A 386 11.02 39.97 -3.49
N ASN A 387 12.30 40.11 -3.84
CA ASN A 387 13.07 39.04 -4.44
C ASN A 387 13.96 38.38 -3.37
N PRO A 388 13.71 37.11 -2.97
CA PRO A 388 14.49 36.44 -1.95
C PRO A 388 15.94 36.16 -2.35
N ASP A 389 16.29 36.22 -3.64
CA ASP A 389 17.66 36.03 -4.12
C ASP A 389 18.50 37.32 -4.00
N TYR A 390 17.85 38.49 -3.83
CA TYR A 390 18.53 39.79 -3.84
C TYR A 390 19.48 40.02 -2.63
N PRO A 391 19.10 39.71 -1.38
CA PRO A 391 19.97 39.95 -0.22
C PRO A 391 21.33 39.25 -0.32
N ASP A 392 21.35 37.97 -0.68
CA ASP A 392 22.60 37.21 -0.88
C ASP A 392 23.41 37.73 -2.07
N PHE A 393 22.73 38.08 -3.18
CA PHE A 393 23.38 38.72 -4.32
C PHE A 393 24.06 40.05 -3.92
N PHE A 394 23.40 40.87 -3.11
CA PHE A 394 23.92 42.13 -2.59
C PHE A 394 25.17 41.90 -1.72
N LEU A 395 25.10 40.97 -0.76
CA LEU A 395 26.22 40.64 0.11
C LEU A 395 27.44 40.16 -0.68
N LYS A 396 27.22 39.25 -1.64
CA LYS A 396 28.29 38.75 -2.52
C LYS A 396 28.95 39.88 -3.31
N ARG A 397 28.15 40.79 -3.88
CA ARG A 397 28.66 41.94 -4.63
C ARG A 397 29.52 42.87 -3.77
N ILE A 398 29.12 43.12 -2.53
CA ILE A 398 29.88 43.96 -1.60
C ILE A 398 31.23 43.31 -1.24
N GLN A 399 31.23 41.99 -1.01
CA GLN A 399 32.47 41.24 -0.76
C GLN A 399 33.42 41.29 -1.96
N GLU A 400 32.90 41.13 -3.18
CA GLU A 400 33.71 41.16 -4.41
C GLU A 400 34.32 42.54 -4.69
N GLN A 401 33.64 43.62 -4.31
CA GLN A 401 34.11 44.99 -4.50
C GLN A 401 35.14 45.45 -3.47
N GLY A 402 35.35 44.68 -2.38
CA GLY A 402 36.32 45.02 -1.34
C GLY A 402 36.03 46.36 -0.65
N LEU A 403 34.76 46.77 -0.60
CA LEU A 403 34.34 48.09 -0.11
C LEU A 403 34.65 48.33 1.38
N PHE A 404 34.88 47.27 2.16
CA PHE A 404 35.12 47.35 3.59
C PHE A 404 36.16 46.31 4.00
N ASP A 405 37.16 46.76 4.76
CA ASP A 405 38.10 45.88 5.44
C ASP A 405 37.34 45.07 6.50
N ASN A 406 37.55 43.74 6.57
CA ASN A 406 37.00 42.83 7.60
C ASN A 406 35.54 42.31 7.45
N LEU A 407 34.97 42.21 6.23
CA LEU A 407 33.66 41.56 5.99
C LEU A 407 33.75 40.05 5.76
N ALA A 408 34.37 39.36 6.71
CA ALA A 408 34.72 37.94 6.62
C ALA A 408 33.55 36.98 6.39
N ASP A 409 32.55 37.09 7.28
CA ASP A 409 31.40 36.21 7.33
C ASP A 409 30.17 37.12 7.23
N THR A 410 29.44 37.00 6.12
CA THR A 410 28.15 37.66 5.91
C THR A 410 27.05 36.61 5.73
N ALA A 411 25.86 36.93 6.20
CA ALA A 411 24.68 36.11 5.99
C ALA A 411 23.46 37.01 5.83
N SER A 412 22.44 36.51 5.13
CA SER A 412 21.15 37.17 5.05
C SER A 412 20.02 36.21 5.43
N ASP A 413 18.96 36.77 6.00
CA ASP A 413 17.65 36.13 6.09
C ASP A 413 16.56 37.21 5.93
N TYR A 414 15.30 36.78 6.07
CA TYR A 414 14.18 37.71 6.08
C TYR A 414 13.06 37.18 6.97
N THR A 415 12.28 38.11 7.53
CA THR A 415 11.03 37.84 8.24
C THR A 415 9.86 38.38 7.44
N THR A 416 8.74 37.67 7.49
CA THR A 416 7.51 38.04 6.77
C THR A 416 6.38 38.31 7.75
N ASP A 417 5.63 39.40 7.51
CA ASP A 417 4.32 39.60 8.12
C ASP A 417 3.28 38.96 7.20
N THR A 418 2.67 37.87 7.64
CA THR A 418 1.67 37.14 6.83
C THR A 418 0.34 37.87 6.69
N SER A 419 0.08 38.89 7.51
CA SER A 419 -1.15 39.70 7.44
C SER A 419 -1.01 40.85 6.44
N THR A 420 0.13 41.53 6.44
CA THR A 420 0.40 42.65 5.54
C THR A 420 1.17 42.26 4.29
N HIS A 421 1.74 41.04 4.26
CA HIS A 421 2.66 40.55 3.22
C HIS A 421 3.91 41.41 3.09
N ASP A 422 4.35 41.98 4.20
CA ASP A 422 5.56 42.79 4.27
C ASP A 422 6.78 41.97 4.65
N VAL A 423 7.92 42.31 4.06
CA VAL A 423 9.20 41.62 4.29
C VAL A 423 10.19 42.56 4.95
N THR A 424 10.77 42.13 6.06
CA THR A 424 11.97 42.72 6.64
C THR A 424 13.16 41.84 6.31
N VAL A 425 14.17 42.40 5.65
CA VAL A 425 15.43 41.70 5.36
C VAL A 425 16.40 41.95 6.48
N HIS A 426 17.07 40.91 6.97
CA HIS A 426 18.14 41.04 7.94
C HIS A 426 19.47 40.68 7.28
N LEU A 427 20.46 41.56 7.41
CA LEU A 427 21.83 41.34 6.98
C LEU A 427 22.73 41.24 8.21
N TYR A 428 23.47 40.15 8.31
CA TYR A 428 24.40 39.91 9.39
C TYR A 428 25.83 40.04 8.88
N PHE A 429 26.62 40.84 9.58
CA PHE A 429 28.04 41.02 9.34
C PHE A 429 28.81 40.65 10.61
N LYS A 430 29.78 39.75 10.50
CA LYS A 430 30.65 39.43 11.62
C LYS A 430 31.91 40.27 11.54
N GLY A 431 32.01 41.30 12.38
CA GLY A 431 33.22 42.12 12.47
C GLY A 431 34.45 41.29 12.86
N GLY A 432 35.54 41.42 12.10
CA GLY A 432 36.85 40.81 12.39
C GLY A 432 37.58 40.28 11.14
N GLU A 433 38.88 40.04 11.25
CA GLU A 433 39.71 39.54 10.13
C GLU A 433 39.12 38.28 9.48
N SER A 434 39.02 38.29 8.15
CA SER A 434 38.50 37.14 7.41
C SER A 434 39.37 35.90 7.55
N ALA A 435 38.77 34.71 7.44
CA ALA A 435 39.54 33.46 7.43
C ALA A 435 40.62 33.48 6.32
N LYS A 436 40.32 34.14 5.20
CA LYS A 436 41.22 34.37 4.07
C LYS A 436 42.38 35.32 4.42
N GLU A 437 42.10 36.33 5.23
CA GLU A 437 43.06 37.34 5.70
C GLU A 437 43.91 36.84 6.86
N LYS A 438 43.34 36.05 7.78
CA LYS A 438 44.08 35.24 8.76
C LYS A 438 45.00 34.25 8.07
N ALA A 439 44.54 33.58 7.01
CA ALA A 439 45.37 32.69 6.22
C ALA A 439 46.48 33.45 5.47
N ARG A 440 46.19 34.63 4.90
CA ARG A 440 47.21 35.48 4.25
C ARG A 440 48.25 35.97 5.25
N LYS A 441 47.85 36.52 6.39
CA LYS A 441 48.75 36.97 7.46
C LYS A 441 49.60 35.81 7.99
N LYS A 442 49.00 34.64 8.23
CA LYS A 442 49.75 33.44 8.63
C LYS A 442 50.79 33.03 7.58
N LYS A 443 50.46 33.17 6.29
CA LYS A 443 51.39 32.87 5.19
C LYS A 443 52.52 33.91 5.07
N GLU A 444 52.19 35.19 5.18
CA GLU A 444 53.17 36.30 5.22
C GLU A 444 54.09 36.20 6.45
N GLU A 445 53.56 35.75 7.58
CA GLU A 445 54.30 35.53 8.83
C GLU A 445 55.18 34.26 8.74
N GLU A 446 54.71 33.18 8.11
CA GLU A 446 55.54 32.03 7.75
C GLU A 446 56.66 32.40 6.77
N GLU A 447 56.38 33.23 5.77
CA GLU A 447 57.39 33.72 4.81
C GLU A 447 58.41 34.65 5.48
N LYS A 448 57.97 35.53 6.39
CA LYS A 448 58.88 36.34 7.21
C LYS A 448 59.76 35.49 8.11
N ARG A 449 59.18 34.51 8.81
CA ARG A 449 59.94 33.59 9.67
C ARG A 449 60.93 32.72 8.90
N LYS A 450 60.62 32.40 7.64
CA LYS A 450 61.56 31.73 6.73
C LYS A 450 62.67 32.67 6.25
N ALA A 451 62.38 33.94 6.03
CA ALA A 451 63.34 34.95 5.57
C ALA A 451 64.30 35.44 6.67
N ASP A 452 63.85 35.50 7.93
CA ASP A 452 64.66 35.91 9.09
C ASP A 452 65.39 34.75 9.79
N GLY A 453 65.18 33.51 9.33
CA GLY A 453 65.82 32.30 9.85
C GLY A 453 65.22 31.75 11.14
N SER A 454 64.08 32.27 11.61
CA SER A 454 63.39 31.83 12.84
C SER A 454 62.40 30.67 12.66
N TRP A 455 62.28 30.12 11.45
CA TRP A 455 61.36 29.02 11.14
C TRP A 455 62.04 27.65 11.20
N SER A 456 61.52 26.75 12.03
CA SER A 456 61.92 25.33 12.13
C SER A 456 60.73 24.43 11.78
N PRO A 457 60.90 23.38 10.96
CA PRO A 457 59.81 22.49 10.53
C PRO A 457 59.44 21.41 11.56
N TRP A 458 60.08 21.40 12.73
CA TRP A 458 59.85 20.41 13.79
C TRP A 458 59.14 21.05 14.98
N PRO A 459 58.15 20.37 15.62
CA PRO A 459 57.54 20.87 16.84
C PRO A 459 58.58 20.91 17.96
N GLU A 460 58.64 22.00 18.72
CA GLU A 460 59.43 22.05 19.95
C GLU A 460 58.89 21.00 20.94
N LEU A 461 59.81 20.17 21.45
CA LEU A 461 59.56 19.00 22.29
C LEU A 461 58.98 19.32 23.67
#